data_AF-A0A6M3ZSU3-F1
#
_entry.id   AF-A0A6M3ZSU3-F1
#
_cell.length_a   1.000
_cell.length_b   1.000
_cell.length_c   1.000
_cell.angle_alpha   90.00
_cell.angle_beta   90.00
_cell.angle_gamma   90.00
#
_symmetry.space_group_name_H-M   'P 1'
#
loop_
_entity.id
_entity.type
_entity.pdbx_description
1 polymer ?
#
loop_
_entity_poly.entity_id
_entity_poly.type
_entity_poly.pdbx_seq_one_letter_code
_entity_poly.pdbx_strand_id
1 'polypeptide(L)'
;MNNKDLAHAMNTLSHSTSLTQLLTRPLMHSLMPQTSAIQPSKLPVALVERLLAQEDRCGMRPAGLPLATFNAPQPAAHRAATFSYPLHIDRASIDALPAACGVYILRGVDDVPLYVGRSVNLRSRVLAQLHHHEDQFLIARTRRIECRRTAGELGAALLENCLLRDLRPAHNKKPRSKRGLFTLRMSPQGQPLVAELTERESSRAENLFGLYTSQRAAQEALHKLVERHGLCSIVTGLEQASSPGTACFGRQIRRCRGACTGEESHEQHQQRLLQALQDLRILPWPYAGPMGIIEQGDGWQQIHVIDHWRYLGSLDRQQRQLPARPTSSLKGFDLESYKLVIQPYLLGQLELRVLPRLPLNQD
;
A
#
# COMPACT_ATOMS: atom_id res chain seq x y z
N MET A 1 -21.37 23.37 1.01
CA MET A 1 -20.14 23.09 0.23
C MET A 1 -20.12 21.59 -0.04
N ASN A 2 -20.02 21.20 -1.31
CA ASN A 2 -20.38 19.88 -1.80
C ASN A 2 -19.25 18.85 -1.62
N ASN A 3 -19.62 17.59 -1.37
CA ASN A 3 -18.73 16.43 -1.22
C ASN A 3 -17.83 16.09 -2.43
N LYS A 4 -17.96 16.83 -3.54
CA LYS A 4 -17.06 16.73 -4.71
C LYS A 4 -15.75 17.50 -4.52
N ASP A 5 -15.70 18.48 -3.62
CA ASP A 5 -14.50 19.31 -3.40
C ASP A 5 -13.47 18.60 -2.48
N LEU A 6 -13.91 17.70 -1.60
CA LEU A 6 -13.04 16.87 -0.74
C LEU A 6 -12.30 15.76 -1.51
N ALA A 7 -12.90 15.22 -2.57
CA ALA A 7 -12.23 14.28 -3.47
C ALA A 7 -11.18 14.96 -4.37
N HIS A 8 -11.28 16.28 -4.55
CA HIS A 8 -10.28 17.08 -5.26
C HIS A 8 -9.12 17.50 -4.34
N ALA A 9 -9.40 17.71 -3.04
CA ALA A 9 -8.39 18.02 -2.02
C ALA A 9 -7.42 16.85 -1.72
N MET A 10 -7.88 15.59 -1.80
CA MET A 10 -6.99 14.43 -1.61
C MET A 10 -6.08 14.13 -2.81
N ASN A 11 -6.37 14.68 -3.99
CA ASN A 11 -5.51 14.61 -5.18
C ASN A 11 -4.48 15.77 -5.24
N THR A 12 -4.46 16.64 -4.24
CA THR A 12 -3.61 17.84 -4.18
C THR A 12 -2.75 17.89 -2.90
N LEU A 13 -2.36 16.74 -2.35
CA LEU A 13 -1.17 16.65 -1.48
C LEU A 13 0.10 16.61 -2.34
N SER A 14 0.25 17.69 -3.09
CA SER A 14 1.49 18.13 -3.71
C SER A 14 1.58 19.59 -3.32
N HIS A 15 2.15 19.91 -2.16
CA HIS A 15 2.91 21.14 -1.94
C HIS A 15 3.61 21.10 -0.58
N SER A 16 4.91 21.41 -0.63
CA SER A 16 5.85 21.76 0.43
C SER A 16 6.30 20.68 1.43
N THR A 17 6.98 19.64 0.94
CA THR A 17 8.34 19.36 1.43
C THR A 17 9.11 18.72 0.29
N SER A 18 10.14 19.42 -0.20
CA SER A 18 11.00 18.91 -1.26
C SER A 18 11.73 17.67 -0.76
N LEU A 19 11.39 16.48 -1.29
CA LEU A 19 12.10 15.21 -1.07
C LEU A 19 13.60 15.31 -1.43
N THR A 20 13.99 16.36 -2.16
CA THR A 20 15.37 16.66 -2.57
C THR A 20 16.31 16.94 -1.40
N GLN A 21 15.81 17.29 -0.20
CA GLN A 21 16.66 17.56 0.97
C GLN A 21 16.99 16.32 1.83
N LEU A 22 16.33 15.18 1.64
CA LEU A 22 16.47 13.99 2.51
C LEU A 22 17.38 12.88 1.96
N LEU A 23 17.89 13.00 0.73
CA LEU A 23 18.56 11.89 0.03
C LEU A 23 20.05 12.10 -0.30
N THR A 24 20.73 13.07 0.32
CA THR A 24 22.19 13.24 0.15
C THR A 24 22.98 12.45 1.21
N ARG A 25 23.03 11.12 1.05
CA ARG A 25 24.17 10.30 1.54
C ARG A 25 24.47 9.17 0.54
N PRO A 26 25.72 8.99 0.10
CA PRO A 26 26.08 7.92 -0.81
C PRO A 26 26.13 6.59 -0.03
N LEU A 27 25.36 5.59 -0.46
CA LEU A 27 25.57 4.20 -0.02
C LEU A 27 26.41 3.49 -1.08
N MET A 28 27.58 3.03 -0.64
CA MET A 28 28.57 2.33 -1.45
C MET A 28 28.02 1.02 -2.02
N HIS A 29 28.43 0.72 -3.25
CA HIS A 29 28.24 -0.56 -3.92
C HIS A 29 28.85 -1.71 -3.11
N SER A 30 28.11 -2.83 -3.02
CA SER A 30 28.74 -4.15 -2.98
C SER A 30 27.83 -5.20 -3.61
N LEU A 31 28.46 -6.14 -4.30
CA LEU A 31 27.92 -7.12 -5.23
C LEU A 31 27.00 -8.19 -4.60
N MET A 32 25.99 -8.55 -5.41
CA MET A 32 25.14 -9.76 -5.54
C MET A 32 25.43 -10.99 -4.63
N PRO A 33 24.37 -11.77 -4.30
CA PRO A 33 24.04 -12.93 -5.13
C PRO A 33 22.55 -13.08 -5.52
N GLN A 34 22.29 -14.00 -6.43
CA GLN A 34 21.02 -14.23 -7.12
C GLN A 34 19.92 -14.82 -6.21
N THR A 35 18.67 -14.39 -6.42
CA THR A 35 17.49 -14.76 -5.61
C THR A 35 16.85 -16.07 -6.04
N SER A 36 16.87 -17.09 -5.17
CA SER A 36 15.98 -18.26 -5.22
C SER A 36 14.63 -17.98 -4.54
N ALA A 37 13.61 -18.78 -4.86
CA ALA A 37 12.24 -18.56 -4.42
C ALA A 37 12.07 -18.76 -2.90
N ILE A 38 11.59 -17.71 -2.23
CA ILE A 38 11.36 -17.66 -0.78
C ILE A 38 10.12 -18.49 -0.38
N GLN A 39 10.33 -19.56 0.39
CA GLN A 39 9.28 -20.19 1.21
C GLN A 39 9.29 -19.56 2.61
N PRO A 40 8.13 -19.25 3.23
CA PRO A 40 8.11 -18.78 4.62
C PRO A 40 8.50 -19.95 5.54
N SER A 41 9.75 -19.97 6.00
CA SER A 41 10.20 -20.92 7.03
C SER A 41 9.72 -20.49 8.41
N LYS A 42 9.50 -21.48 9.30
CA LYS A 42 9.08 -21.25 10.69
C LYS A 42 10.14 -20.42 11.41
N LEU A 43 9.76 -19.25 11.93
CA LEU A 43 10.60 -18.50 12.86
C LEU A 43 10.76 -19.31 14.16
N PRO A 44 11.98 -19.51 14.69
CA PRO A 44 12.17 -20.20 15.96
C PRO A 44 11.38 -19.51 17.07
N VAL A 45 10.67 -20.27 17.91
CA VAL A 45 9.83 -19.73 18.99
C VAL A 45 10.63 -18.79 19.91
N ALA A 46 11.86 -19.18 20.26
CA ALA A 46 12.77 -18.37 21.07
C ALA A 46 13.19 -17.05 20.40
N LEU A 47 13.07 -16.93 19.07
CA LEU A 47 13.34 -15.68 18.37
C LEU A 47 12.16 -14.72 18.47
N VAL A 48 10.94 -15.23 18.27
CA VAL A 48 9.71 -14.45 18.45
C VAL A 48 9.59 -13.99 19.89
N GLU A 49 9.89 -14.87 20.86
CA GLU A 49 9.92 -14.51 22.28
C GLU A 49 10.97 -13.43 22.57
N ARG A 50 12.19 -13.49 22.01
CA ARG A 50 13.19 -12.42 22.20
C ARG A 50 12.78 -11.09 21.57
N LEU A 51 12.11 -11.13 20.41
CA LEU A 51 11.60 -9.93 19.74
C LEU A 51 10.43 -9.30 20.51
N LEU A 52 9.59 -10.13 21.15
CA LEU A 52 8.47 -9.69 21.98
C LEU A 52 8.89 -9.33 23.42
N ALA A 53 9.95 -9.95 23.95
CA ALA A 53 10.43 -9.80 25.33
C ALA A 53 11.59 -8.81 25.50
N GLN A 54 12.02 -8.11 24.44
CA GLN A 54 12.76 -6.84 24.59
C GLN A 54 11.81 -5.74 25.10
N GLU A 55 11.16 -6.02 26.23
CA GLU A 55 10.41 -5.10 27.06
C GLU A 55 11.44 -4.37 27.96
N ASP A 56 11.21 -3.08 28.22
CA ASP A 56 11.78 -2.31 29.33
C ASP A 56 13.24 -1.79 29.31
N ARG A 57 13.90 -1.60 28.16
CA ARG A 57 15.20 -0.87 28.14
C ARG A 57 15.32 0.38 27.27
N CYS A 58 14.31 0.71 26.49
CA CYS A 58 14.29 1.99 25.80
C CYS A 58 12.99 2.69 26.19
N GLY A 59 13.10 3.73 27.02
CA GLY A 59 12.01 4.68 27.27
C GLY A 59 11.67 5.46 26.00
N MET A 60 11.10 4.78 25.00
CA MET A 60 10.59 5.39 23.79
C MET A 60 9.11 5.66 23.97
N ARG A 61 8.74 6.93 23.74
CA ARG A 61 7.35 7.37 23.59
C ARG A 61 6.70 6.49 22.51
N PRO A 62 5.42 6.09 22.66
CA PRO A 62 4.72 5.39 21.60
C PRO A 62 4.71 6.30 20.37
N ALA A 63 5.43 5.90 19.33
CA ALA A 63 5.26 6.47 18.00
C ALA A 63 3.93 5.92 17.46
N GLY A 64 2.82 6.35 18.05
CA GLY A 64 1.52 6.16 17.45
C GLY A 64 1.53 6.91 16.12
N LEU A 65 1.15 6.21 15.04
CA LEU A 65 0.69 6.90 13.85
C LEU A 65 -0.30 8.01 14.29
N PRO A 66 -0.18 9.24 13.78
CA PRO A 66 -1.07 10.33 14.18
C PRO A 66 -2.53 9.97 13.89
N LEU A 67 -3.41 10.36 14.82
CA LEU A 67 -4.89 10.28 14.86
C LEU A 67 -5.58 9.47 13.74
N ALA A 68 -6.38 8.47 14.16
CA ALA A 68 -7.48 7.82 13.44
C ALA A 68 -7.65 8.25 11.98
N THR A 69 -6.98 7.55 11.07
CA THR A 69 -7.22 7.76 9.63
C THR A 69 -8.55 7.15 9.17
N PHE A 70 -9.16 6.31 10.01
CA PHE A 70 -10.48 5.71 9.78
C PHE A 70 -11.47 6.15 10.86
N ASN A 71 -12.48 6.92 10.46
CA ASN A 71 -13.57 7.29 11.36
C ASN A 71 -14.38 6.05 11.77
N ALA A 72 -14.42 5.76 13.08
CA ALA A 72 -15.51 4.98 13.64
C ALA A 72 -16.77 5.87 13.69
N PRO A 73 -17.91 5.46 13.11
CA PRO A 73 -19.15 6.19 13.32
C PRO A 73 -19.47 6.21 14.82
N GLN A 74 -19.75 7.39 15.37
CA GLN A 74 -20.27 7.49 16.73
C GLN A 74 -21.67 6.86 16.73
N PRO A 75 -21.95 5.87 17.60
CA PRO A 75 -23.29 5.34 17.72
C PRO A 75 -24.20 6.46 18.22
N ALA A 76 -25.22 6.83 17.44
CA ALA A 76 -26.25 7.73 17.91
C ALA A 76 -26.96 7.07 19.09
N ALA A 77 -26.70 7.56 20.31
CA ALA A 77 -27.17 6.99 21.58
C ALA A 77 -28.70 6.75 21.60
N HIS A 78 -29.45 7.50 20.81
CA HIS A 78 -30.91 7.46 20.75
C HIS A 78 -31.52 6.31 19.92
N ARG A 79 -30.73 5.57 19.12
CA ARG A 79 -31.22 4.50 18.23
C ARG A 79 -31.06 3.08 18.77
N ALA A 80 -30.26 2.88 19.81
CA ALA A 80 -29.93 1.56 20.35
C ALA A 80 -31.06 0.92 21.20
N ALA A 81 -31.99 1.72 21.74
CA ALA A 81 -32.99 1.25 22.70
C ALA A 81 -34.20 0.52 22.07
N THR A 82 -34.37 0.52 20.75
CA THR A 82 -35.56 -0.06 20.07
C THR A 82 -35.20 -0.92 18.86
N PHE A 83 -33.91 -1.17 18.61
CA PHE A 83 -33.50 -1.95 17.45
C PHE A 83 -33.56 -3.45 17.76
N SER A 84 -34.53 -4.12 17.14
CA SER A 84 -34.54 -5.59 17.11
C SER A 84 -33.46 -6.05 16.13
N TYR A 85 -32.42 -6.69 16.67
CA TYR A 85 -31.38 -7.27 15.85
C TYR A 85 -31.98 -8.38 14.96
N PRO A 86 -31.52 -8.53 13.71
CA PRO A 86 -32.05 -9.56 12.83
C PRO A 86 -31.83 -10.94 13.45
N LEU A 87 -32.93 -11.67 13.70
CA LEU A 87 -32.92 -12.98 14.38
C LEU A 87 -32.10 -14.05 13.62
N HIS A 88 -31.86 -13.82 12.33
CA HIS A 88 -31.12 -14.75 11.47
C HIS A 88 -29.60 -14.62 11.58
N ILE A 89 -29.08 -13.60 12.28
CA ILE A 89 -27.64 -13.46 12.56
C ILE A 89 -27.37 -14.06 13.94
N ASP A 90 -26.35 -14.91 14.02
CA ASP A 90 -25.90 -15.52 15.28
C ASP A 90 -25.67 -14.45 16.36
N ARG A 91 -26.50 -14.51 17.41
CA ARG A 91 -26.49 -13.55 18.50
C ARG A 91 -25.16 -13.55 19.25
N ALA A 92 -24.56 -14.74 19.43
CA ALA A 92 -23.27 -14.87 20.12
C ALA A 92 -22.17 -14.08 19.38
N SER A 93 -22.19 -14.09 18.04
CA SER A 93 -21.25 -13.31 17.23
C SER A 93 -21.41 -11.77 17.37
N ILE A 94 -22.64 -11.29 17.59
CA ILE A 94 -22.91 -9.86 17.83
C ILE A 94 -22.47 -9.45 19.24
N ASP A 95 -22.77 -10.27 20.24
CA ASP A 95 -22.44 -9.96 21.63
C ASP A 95 -20.93 -10.00 21.86
N ALA A 96 -20.20 -10.87 21.14
CA ALA A 96 -18.74 -10.98 21.17
C ALA A 96 -17.98 -9.87 20.42
N LEU A 97 -18.65 -8.88 19.82
CA LEU A 97 -17.99 -7.80 19.07
C LEU A 97 -17.08 -6.95 19.98
N PRO A 98 -15.76 -6.93 19.72
CA PRO A 98 -14.82 -6.19 20.56
C PRO A 98 -14.85 -4.69 20.26
N ALA A 99 -14.73 -3.87 21.29
CA ALA A 99 -14.48 -2.42 21.15
C ALA A 99 -12.97 -2.16 20.93
N ALA A 100 -12.41 -2.77 19.90
CA ALA A 100 -10.98 -2.72 19.59
C ALA A 100 -10.74 -2.57 18.08
N CYS A 101 -9.50 -2.25 17.70
CA CYS A 101 -9.08 -2.18 16.32
C CYS A 101 -9.02 -3.58 15.67
N GLY A 102 -9.32 -3.66 14.37
CA GLY A 102 -9.12 -4.87 13.59
C GLY A 102 -9.96 -4.95 12.32
N VAL A 103 -10.20 -6.19 11.90
CA VAL A 103 -10.97 -6.54 10.69
C VAL A 103 -12.18 -7.39 11.08
N TYR A 104 -13.32 -7.14 10.45
CA TYR A 104 -14.52 -7.97 10.55
C TYR A 104 -14.86 -8.61 9.20
N ILE A 105 -15.48 -9.79 9.28
CA ILE A 105 -15.92 -10.56 8.13
C ILE A 105 -17.39 -10.89 8.34
N LEU A 106 -18.24 -10.46 7.41
CA LEU A 106 -19.64 -10.87 7.36
C LEU A 106 -19.71 -12.17 6.57
N ARG A 107 -20.21 -13.23 7.20
CA ARG A 107 -20.33 -14.56 6.61
C ARG A 107 -21.78 -14.94 6.41
N GLY A 108 -22.07 -15.55 5.28
CA GLY A 108 -23.40 -16.03 4.93
C GLY A 108 -23.66 -17.46 5.40
N VAL A 109 -24.60 -18.11 4.73
CA VAL A 109 -24.84 -19.55 4.85
C VAL A 109 -23.57 -20.31 4.44
N ASP A 110 -23.30 -21.46 5.07
CA ASP A 110 -22.10 -22.29 4.84
C ASP A 110 -20.76 -21.55 5.00
N ASP A 111 -20.73 -20.55 5.88
CA ASP A 111 -19.54 -19.74 6.22
C ASP A 111 -18.94 -18.95 5.02
N VAL A 112 -19.72 -18.78 3.93
CA VAL A 112 -19.30 -18.06 2.72
C VAL A 112 -18.98 -16.59 3.04
N PRO A 113 -17.79 -16.07 2.68
CA PRO A 113 -17.40 -14.69 2.95
C PRO A 113 -18.19 -13.72 2.05
N LEU A 114 -19.04 -12.90 2.67
CA LEU A 114 -19.87 -11.91 1.97
C LEU A 114 -19.18 -10.56 1.89
N TYR A 115 -18.59 -10.12 3.00
CA TYR A 115 -17.95 -8.82 3.10
C TYR A 115 -16.78 -8.84 4.10
N VAL A 116 -15.72 -8.10 3.81
CA VAL A 116 -14.60 -7.84 4.73
C VAL A 116 -14.45 -6.33 4.89
N GLY A 117 -14.33 -5.85 6.12
CA GLY A 117 -14.05 -4.45 6.40
C GLY A 117 -13.20 -4.30 7.65
N ARG A 118 -12.67 -3.09 7.89
CA ARG A 118 -11.83 -2.80 9.05
C ARG A 118 -12.28 -1.57 9.82
N SER A 119 -11.85 -1.46 11.08
CA SER A 119 -12.13 -0.29 11.92
C SER A 119 -11.19 -0.22 13.12
N VAL A 120 -11.00 0.99 13.64
CA VAL A 120 -10.42 1.24 14.98
C VAL A 120 -11.34 0.78 16.11
N ASN A 121 -12.65 0.65 15.86
CA ASN A 121 -13.61 0.11 16.81
C ASN A 121 -14.60 -0.80 16.09
N LEU A 122 -14.31 -2.10 16.11
CA LEU A 122 -15.10 -3.12 15.43
C LEU A 122 -16.57 -3.11 15.89
N ARG A 123 -16.83 -3.02 17.19
CA ARG A 123 -18.19 -2.98 17.73
C ARG A 123 -19.01 -1.82 17.17
N SER A 124 -18.52 -0.59 17.28
CA SER A 124 -19.24 0.59 16.78
C SER A 124 -19.45 0.53 15.27
N ARG A 125 -18.44 0.10 14.51
CA ARG A 125 -18.52 0.00 13.06
C ARG A 125 -19.53 -1.04 12.59
N VAL A 126 -19.45 -2.26 13.13
CA VAL A 126 -20.33 -3.36 12.76
C VAL A 126 -21.78 -3.03 13.14
N LEU A 127 -21.99 -2.52 14.36
CA LEU A 127 -23.33 -2.10 14.77
C LEU A 127 -23.86 -1.01 13.84
N ALA A 128 -23.10 0.03 13.52
CA ALA A 128 -23.54 1.06 12.58
C ALA A 128 -23.92 0.49 11.21
N GLN A 129 -23.14 -0.49 10.71
CA GLN A 129 -23.44 -1.16 9.45
C GLN A 129 -24.75 -1.95 9.50
N LEU A 130 -25.04 -2.67 10.60
CA LEU A 130 -26.31 -3.38 10.78
C LEU A 130 -27.54 -2.46 10.79
N HIS A 131 -27.35 -1.16 11.04
CA HIS A 131 -28.43 -0.16 11.01
C HIS A 131 -28.51 0.61 9.66
N HIS A 132 -27.57 0.39 8.73
CA HIS A 132 -27.49 1.18 7.52
C HIS A 132 -28.41 0.63 6.42
N HIS A 133 -29.33 1.46 5.92
CA HIS A 133 -30.35 1.03 4.97
C HIS A 133 -29.79 0.53 3.64
N GLU A 134 -28.68 1.10 3.16
CA GLU A 134 -28.03 0.68 1.90
C GLU A 134 -27.43 -0.74 1.99
N ASP A 135 -27.16 -1.23 3.21
CA ASP A 135 -26.56 -2.54 3.46
C ASP A 135 -27.60 -3.64 3.71
N GLN A 136 -28.90 -3.36 3.64
CA GLN A 136 -29.97 -4.31 3.95
C GLN A 136 -29.85 -5.65 3.21
N PHE A 137 -29.44 -5.61 1.94
CA PHE A 137 -29.25 -6.82 1.14
C PHE A 137 -28.11 -7.71 1.69
N LEU A 138 -27.00 -7.09 2.09
CA LEU A 138 -25.85 -7.76 2.69
C LEU A 138 -26.22 -8.31 4.08
N ILE A 139 -26.92 -7.53 4.89
CA ILE A 139 -27.38 -7.89 6.23
C ILE A 139 -28.35 -9.07 6.17
N ALA A 140 -29.29 -9.08 5.22
CA ALA A 140 -30.26 -10.17 5.05
C ALA A 140 -29.60 -11.53 4.76
N ARG A 141 -28.46 -11.51 4.09
CA ARG A 141 -27.68 -12.72 3.74
C ARG A 141 -26.66 -13.12 4.81
N THR A 142 -26.29 -12.20 5.70
CA THR A 142 -25.34 -12.45 6.78
C THR A 142 -25.96 -13.44 7.78
N ARG A 143 -25.14 -14.36 8.30
CA ARG A 143 -25.50 -15.35 9.32
C ARG A 143 -24.56 -15.30 10.51
N ARG A 144 -23.29 -14.94 10.30
CA ARG A 144 -22.28 -14.87 11.35
C ARG A 144 -21.33 -13.71 11.11
N ILE A 145 -20.88 -13.09 12.19
CA ILE A 145 -19.86 -12.04 12.14
C ILE A 145 -18.58 -12.58 12.78
N GLU A 146 -17.48 -12.57 12.04
CA GLU A 146 -16.16 -12.91 12.56
C GLU A 146 -15.37 -11.62 12.77
N CYS A 147 -14.63 -11.53 13.87
CA CYS A 147 -13.73 -10.41 14.16
C CYS A 147 -12.31 -10.90 14.41
N ARG A 148 -11.34 -10.20 13.82
CA ARG A 148 -9.92 -10.42 14.03
C ARG A 148 -9.30 -9.10 14.48
N ARG A 149 -8.97 -9.03 15.78
CA ARG A 149 -8.36 -7.84 16.37
C ARG A 149 -6.96 -7.61 15.79
N THR A 150 -6.51 -6.35 15.79
CA THR A 150 -5.11 -5.96 15.54
C THR A 150 -4.63 -4.95 16.59
N ALA A 151 -3.32 -4.83 16.78
CA ALA A 151 -2.74 -3.87 17.72
C ALA A 151 -3.00 -2.42 17.29
N GLY A 152 -3.07 -2.15 15.99
CA GLY A 152 -3.44 -0.83 15.49
C GLY A 152 -3.99 -0.84 14.06
N GLU A 153 -4.04 0.36 13.49
CA GLU A 153 -4.66 0.65 12.19
C GLU A 153 -3.86 0.09 11.02
N LEU A 154 -2.53 0.11 11.10
CA LEU A 154 -1.68 -0.41 10.04
C LEU A 154 -1.88 -1.92 9.93
N GLY A 155 -1.85 -2.63 11.06
CA GLY A 155 -2.16 -4.05 11.13
C GLY A 155 -3.55 -4.36 10.58
N ALA A 156 -4.56 -3.56 10.93
CA ALA A 156 -5.92 -3.73 10.42
C ALA A 156 -5.99 -3.57 8.88
N ALA A 157 -5.30 -2.58 8.33
CA ALA A 157 -5.26 -2.34 6.89
C ALA A 157 -4.51 -3.44 6.12
N LEU A 158 -3.35 -3.87 6.64
CA LEU A 158 -2.58 -4.98 6.07
C LEU A 158 -3.36 -6.31 6.12
N LEU A 159 -4.04 -6.57 7.22
CA LEU A 159 -4.86 -7.78 7.39
C LEU A 159 -6.11 -7.75 6.50
N GLU A 160 -6.78 -6.61 6.36
CA GLU A 160 -7.92 -6.45 5.44
C GLU A 160 -7.49 -6.74 4.00
N ASN A 161 -6.40 -6.11 3.52
CA ASN A 161 -5.88 -6.34 2.18
C ASN A 161 -5.58 -7.83 1.93
N CYS A 162 -4.99 -8.51 2.93
CA CYS A 162 -4.76 -9.95 2.89
C CYS A 162 -6.08 -10.73 2.74
N LEU A 163 -7.06 -10.46 3.58
CA LEU A 163 -8.33 -11.17 3.59
C LEU A 163 -9.16 -10.93 2.33
N LEU A 164 -9.13 -9.72 1.77
CA LEU A 164 -9.78 -9.41 0.49
C LEU A 164 -9.20 -10.24 -0.66
N ARG A 165 -7.87 -10.43 -0.69
CA ARG A 165 -7.19 -11.25 -1.69
C ARG A 165 -7.51 -12.74 -1.51
N ASP A 166 -7.48 -13.22 -0.27
CA ASP A 166 -7.56 -14.63 0.05
C ASP A 166 -9.02 -15.14 0.02
N LEU A 167 -9.97 -14.37 0.53
CA LEU A 167 -11.39 -14.75 0.62
C LEU A 167 -12.23 -14.33 -0.58
N ARG A 168 -11.82 -13.28 -1.32
CA ARG A 168 -12.56 -12.71 -2.46
C ARG A 168 -14.07 -12.54 -2.20
N PRO A 169 -14.46 -11.84 -1.12
CA PRO A 169 -15.85 -11.71 -0.71
C PRO A 169 -16.74 -11.11 -1.81
N ALA A 170 -17.96 -11.62 -1.92
CA ALA A 170 -18.86 -11.33 -3.04
C ALA A 170 -19.30 -9.86 -3.13
N HIS A 171 -19.41 -9.17 -1.98
CA HIS A 171 -19.93 -7.80 -1.90
C HIS A 171 -18.85 -6.72 -1.72
N ASN A 172 -17.59 -7.09 -1.54
CA ASN A 172 -16.52 -6.10 -1.66
C ASN A 172 -16.32 -5.72 -3.13
N LYS A 173 -15.88 -4.48 -3.36
CA LYS A 173 -15.38 -4.08 -4.67
C LYS A 173 -14.30 -5.07 -5.08
N LYS A 174 -14.54 -5.80 -6.17
CA LYS A 174 -13.59 -6.80 -6.66
C LYS A 174 -12.23 -6.12 -6.83
N PRO A 175 -11.15 -6.67 -6.26
CA PRO A 175 -9.82 -6.18 -6.59
C PRO A 175 -9.70 -6.25 -8.11
N ARG A 176 -9.23 -5.16 -8.73
CA ARG A 176 -9.03 -5.14 -10.19
C ARG A 176 -8.20 -6.39 -10.53
N SER A 177 -8.68 -7.20 -11.47
CA SER A 177 -7.99 -8.41 -11.92
C SER A 177 -6.50 -8.12 -12.14
N LYS A 178 -5.63 -9.12 -11.93
CA LYS A 178 -4.16 -9.09 -12.12
C LYS A 178 -3.77 -8.76 -13.58
N ARG A 179 -4.17 -7.59 -14.09
CA ARG A 179 -3.44 -6.91 -15.15
C ARG A 179 -2.14 -6.49 -14.49
N GLY A 180 -1.02 -6.75 -15.15
CA GLY A 180 0.29 -6.36 -14.63
C GLY A 180 0.31 -4.91 -14.15
N LEU A 181 1.15 -4.63 -13.17
CA LEU A 181 1.45 -3.25 -12.80
C LEU A 181 2.30 -2.65 -13.91
N PHE A 182 2.15 -1.36 -14.15
CA PHE A 182 2.97 -0.61 -15.10
C PHE A 182 3.75 0.46 -14.35
N THR A 183 4.94 0.77 -14.87
CA THR A 183 5.82 1.80 -14.35
C THR A 183 6.42 2.58 -15.52
N LEU A 184 6.90 3.79 -15.26
CA LEU A 184 7.81 4.46 -16.19
C LEU A 184 9.23 3.95 -15.93
N ARG A 185 9.99 3.72 -16.99
CA ARG A 185 11.41 3.33 -16.96
C ARG A 185 12.17 4.18 -17.97
N MET A 186 13.43 4.46 -17.68
CA MET A 186 14.29 5.14 -18.64
C MET A 186 14.85 4.18 -19.67
N SER A 187 14.71 4.53 -20.95
CA SER A 187 15.38 3.83 -22.04
C SER A 187 16.88 4.12 -22.03
N PRO A 188 17.70 3.27 -22.67
CA PRO A 188 19.12 3.57 -22.90
C PRO A 188 19.36 4.90 -23.62
N GLN A 189 18.38 5.36 -24.40
CA GLN A 189 18.39 6.63 -25.13
C GLN A 189 17.92 7.83 -24.26
N GLY A 190 17.63 7.61 -22.98
CA GLY A 190 17.21 8.68 -22.07
C GLY A 190 15.74 9.07 -22.17
N GLN A 191 14.89 8.24 -22.80
CA GLN A 191 13.45 8.52 -22.95
C GLN A 191 12.61 7.73 -21.93
N PRO A 192 11.55 8.33 -21.37
CA PRO A 192 10.62 7.62 -20.49
C PRO A 192 9.75 6.66 -21.31
N LEU A 193 9.76 5.38 -20.92
CA LEU A 193 8.95 4.34 -21.52
C LEU A 193 8.01 3.75 -20.48
N VAL A 194 6.78 3.44 -20.90
CA VAL A 194 5.87 2.65 -20.09
C VAL A 194 6.24 1.19 -20.23
N ALA A 195 6.55 0.54 -19.11
CA ALA A 195 6.88 -0.86 -19.03
C ALA A 195 5.95 -1.58 -18.05
N GLU A 196 5.66 -2.85 -18.34
CA GLU A 196 5.05 -3.74 -17.34
C GLU A 196 6.09 -4.09 -16.28
N LEU A 197 5.72 -3.97 -15.01
CA LEU A 197 6.57 -4.26 -13.87
C LEU A 197 6.70 -5.78 -13.71
N THR A 198 7.89 -6.30 -13.97
CA THR A 198 8.18 -7.72 -13.76
C THR A 198 8.60 -8.04 -12.33
N GLU A 199 8.47 -9.29 -11.91
CA GLU A 199 8.87 -9.73 -10.56
C GLU A 199 10.36 -9.47 -10.28
N ARG A 200 11.22 -9.63 -11.29
CA ARG A 200 12.66 -9.39 -11.17
C ARG A 200 13.00 -7.91 -10.98
N GLU A 201 12.19 -7.02 -11.55
CA GLU A 201 12.37 -5.58 -11.43
C GLU A 201 11.79 -5.04 -10.11
N SER A 202 10.75 -5.68 -9.57
CA SER A 202 10.13 -5.26 -8.31
C SER A 202 11.05 -5.34 -7.09
N SER A 203 12.02 -6.27 -7.08
CA SER A 203 12.95 -6.44 -5.97
C SER A 203 14.12 -5.44 -6.01
N ARG A 204 14.49 -4.96 -7.21
CA ARG A 204 15.60 -4.04 -7.42
C ARG A 204 15.14 -2.59 -7.52
N ALA A 205 13.95 -2.34 -8.08
CA ALA A 205 13.32 -1.04 -8.32
C ALA A 205 14.26 0.13 -8.68
N GLU A 206 15.33 -0.16 -9.42
CA GLU A 206 16.26 0.87 -9.89
C GLU A 206 15.63 1.59 -11.09
N ASN A 207 15.56 2.92 -11.03
CA ASN A 207 15.05 3.78 -12.10
C ASN A 207 13.61 3.47 -12.55
N LEU A 208 12.76 3.04 -11.62
CA LEU A 208 11.33 2.86 -11.83
C LEU A 208 10.55 4.03 -11.22
N PHE A 209 9.61 4.58 -11.98
CA PHE A 209 8.86 5.77 -11.61
C PHE A 209 7.35 5.55 -11.74
N GLY A 210 6.66 5.63 -10.61
CA GLY A 210 5.22 5.51 -10.47
C GLY A 210 4.71 4.08 -10.68
N LEU A 211 3.64 3.74 -9.97
CA LEU A 211 2.97 2.45 -10.10
C LEU A 211 1.54 2.64 -10.58
N TYR A 212 1.24 2.04 -11.72
CA TYR A 212 -0.02 2.24 -12.42
C TYR A 212 -0.72 0.91 -12.66
N THR A 213 -2.04 0.90 -12.55
CA THR A 213 -2.85 -0.33 -12.73
C THR A 213 -3.14 -0.66 -14.20
N SER A 214 -2.65 0.15 -15.14
CA SER A 214 -2.77 -0.08 -16.57
C SER A 214 -1.73 0.73 -17.35
N GLN A 215 -1.36 0.23 -18.53
CA GLN A 215 -0.48 0.95 -19.46
C GLN A 215 -1.02 2.34 -19.79
N ARG A 216 -2.34 2.44 -20.04
CA ARG A 216 -3.02 3.70 -20.30
C ARG A 216 -2.87 4.70 -19.14
N ALA A 217 -3.03 4.25 -17.90
CA ALA A 217 -2.86 5.13 -16.73
C ALA A 217 -1.41 5.62 -16.60
N ALA A 218 -0.43 4.79 -16.91
CA ALA A 218 0.98 5.19 -16.95
C ALA A 218 1.27 6.20 -18.08
N GLN A 219 0.70 5.98 -19.27
CA GLN A 219 0.80 6.93 -20.39
C GLN A 219 0.16 8.28 -20.05
N GLU A 220 -1.06 8.28 -19.51
CA GLU A 220 -1.74 9.50 -19.07
C GLU A 220 -0.96 10.24 -17.97
N ALA A 221 -0.31 9.52 -17.05
CA ALA A 221 0.56 10.12 -16.04
C ALA A 221 1.81 10.76 -16.67
N LEU A 222 2.44 10.10 -17.64
CA LEU A 222 3.57 10.66 -18.37
C LEU A 222 3.16 11.91 -19.17
N HIS A 223 2.01 11.89 -19.85
CA HIS A 223 1.45 13.08 -20.53
C HIS A 223 1.27 14.26 -19.56
N LYS A 224 0.63 14.02 -18.41
CA LYS A 224 0.43 15.05 -17.38
C LYS A 224 1.74 15.59 -16.83
N LEU A 225 2.76 14.74 -16.65
CA LEU A 225 4.09 15.14 -16.21
C LEU A 225 4.76 16.03 -17.26
N VAL A 226 4.71 15.64 -18.53
CA VAL A 226 5.27 16.43 -19.65
C VAL A 226 4.61 17.80 -19.74
N GLU A 227 3.28 17.87 -19.65
CA GLU A 227 2.55 19.13 -19.66
C GLU A 227 2.87 20.01 -18.45
N ARG A 228 2.80 19.44 -17.23
CA ARG A 228 3.03 20.17 -15.98
C ARG A 228 4.42 20.79 -15.94
N HIS A 229 5.43 20.05 -16.39
CA HIS A 229 6.81 20.50 -16.35
C HIS A 229 7.25 21.22 -17.61
N GLY A 230 6.38 21.37 -18.63
CA GLY A 230 6.71 22.01 -19.91
C GLY A 230 7.84 21.33 -20.67
N LEU A 231 7.84 19.99 -20.65
CA LEU A 231 8.83 19.15 -21.35
C LEU A 231 8.41 18.97 -22.82
N CYS A 232 9.39 18.66 -23.68
CA CYS A 232 9.13 18.39 -25.09
C CYS A 232 8.55 16.99 -25.33
N SER A 233 7.32 16.91 -25.84
CA SER A 233 6.62 15.66 -26.18
C SER A 233 7.38 14.77 -27.16
N ILE A 234 8.05 15.36 -28.16
CA ILE A 234 8.85 14.61 -29.16
C ILE A 234 10.07 13.97 -28.49
N VAL A 235 10.84 14.75 -27.73
CA VAL A 235 12.04 14.24 -27.05
C VAL A 235 11.69 13.17 -26.02
N THR A 236 10.54 13.30 -25.33
CA THR A 236 10.04 12.26 -24.41
C THR A 236 9.40 11.06 -25.11
N GLY A 237 9.28 11.04 -26.44
CA GLY A 237 8.70 9.93 -27.20
C GLY A 237 7.17 9.82 -27.16
N LEU A 238 6.47 10.85 -26.68
CA LEU A 238 5.00 10.91 -26.66
C LEU A 238 4.40 11.33 -28.02
N GLU A 239 5.20 12.02 -28.83
CA GLU A 239 4.82 12.53 -30.15
C GLU A 239 5.93 12.14 -31.14
N GLN A 240 5.56 11.77 -32.36
CA GLN A 240 6.54 11.48 -33.41
C GLN A 240 6.82 12.76 -34.22
N ALA A 241 8.10 13.06 -34.45
CA ALA A 241 8.48 14.16 -35.33
C ALA A 241 8.24 13.78 -36.79
N SER A 242 7.60 14.67 -37.57
CA SER A 242 7.45 14.49 -39.02
C SER A 242 8.75 14.71 -39.79
N SER A 243 9.61 15.62 -39.30
CA SER A 243 10.96 15.87 -39.81
C SER A 243 11.87 16.46 -38.71
N PRO A 244 13.21 16.39 -38.87
CA PRO A 244 14.14 17.03 -37.93
C PRO A 244 13.85 18.52 -37.77
N GLY A 245 13.80 19.01 -36.52
CA GLY A 245 13.48 20.41 -36.22
C GLY A 245 11.99 20.76 -36.17
N THR A 246 11.08 19.80 -36.38
CA THR A 246 9.64 20.04 -36.26
C THR A 246 9.26 20.40 -34.82
N ALA A 247 8.48 21.47 -34.64
CA ALA A 247 7.95 21.88 -33.34
C ALA A 247 6.83 20.94 -32.87
N CYS A 248 6.97 20.36 -31.67
CA CYS A 248 5.92 19.54 -31.05
C CYS A 248 4.65 20.35 -30.76
N PHE A 249 3.51 19.68 -30.59
CA PHE A 249 2.24 20.35 -30.28
C PHE A 249 2.35 21.29 -29.08
N GLY A 250 2.98 20.83 -27.99
CA GLY A 250 3.23 21.63 -26.79
C GLY A 250 4.05 22.89 -27.07
N ARG A 251 4.93 22.88 -28.06
CA ARG A 251 5.72 24.05 -28.46
C ARG A 251 4.89 25.04 -29.27
N GLN A 252 4.05 24.54 -30.19
CA GLN A 252 3.13 25.38 -30.98
C GLN A 252 2.20 26.22 -30.09
N ILE A 253 1.76 25.66 -28.96
CA ILE A 253 0.94 26.35 -27.94
C ILE A 253 1.76 27.02 -26.82
N ARG A 254 3.09 27.17 -26.98
CA ARG A 254 4.01 27.81 -26.02
C ARG A 254 4.07 27.21 -24.62
N ARG A 255 3.78 25.91 -24.47
CA ARG A 255 3.93 25.15 -23.20
C ARG A 255 5.23 24.37 -23.09
N CYS A 256 5.94 24.15 -24.19
CA CYS A 256 7.24 23.47 -24.25
C CYS A 256 8.39 24.47 -24.48
N ARG A 257 9.56 24.21 -23.87
CA ARG A 257 10.76 25.05 -24.02
C ARG A 257 11.56 24.86 -25.32
N GLY A 258 11.12 23.96 -26.20
CA GLY A 258 11.64 23.88 -27.58
C GLY A 258 12.86 22.98 -27.76
N ALA A 259 13.00 21.90 -26.99
CA ALA A 259 14.07 20.93 -27.21
C ALA A 259 14.03 20.30 -28.62
N CYS A 260 12.84 20.15 -29.21
CA CYS A 260 12.67 19.68 -30.59
C CYS A 260 13.11 20.69 -31.66
N THR A 261 13.14 21.99 -31.35
CA THR A 261 13.55 23.06 -32.27
C THR A 261 14.97 23.56 -31.99
N GLY A 262 15.67 22.99 -31.01
CA GLY A 262 17.03 23.37 -30.61
C GLY A 262 17.14 24.59 -29.70
N GLU A 263 16.02 25.19 -29.29
CA GLU A 263 16.00 26.34 -28.38
C GLU A 263 16.37 25.99 -26.94
N GLU A 264 16.03 24.76 -26.55
CA GLU A 264 16.51 24.12 -25.33
C GLU A 264 17.47 23.01 -25.74
N SER A 265 18.64 22.92 -25.09
CA SER A 265 19.56 21.82 -25.35
C SER A 265 18.99 20.48 -24.84
N HIS A 266 19.34 19.38 -25.51
CA HIS A 266 18.93 18.04 -25.09
C HIS A 266 19.37 17.73 -23.65
N GLU A 267 20.55 18.19 -23.23
CA GLU A 267 21.05 17.98 -21.87
C GLU A 267 20.20 18.70 -20.82
N GLN A 268 19.85 19.98 -21.05
CA GLN A 268 18.98 20.74 -20.15
C GLN A 268 17.58 20.12 -20.06
N HIS A 269 17.03 19.68 -21.19
CA HIS A 269 15.76 18.96 -21.21
C HIS A 269 15.84 17.66 -20.40
N GLN A 270 16.91 16.88 -20.58
CA GLN A 270 17.11 15.63 -19.86
C GLN A 270 17.19 15.82 -18.34
N GLN A 271 17.92 16.85 -17.88
CA GLN A 271 18.01 17.18 -16.47
C GLN A 271 16.63 17.51 -15.86
N ARG A 272 15.83 18.32 -16.57
CA ARG A 272 14.46 18.66 -16.14
C ARG A 272 13.53 17.44 -16.12
N LEU A 273 13.66 16.55 -17.11
CA LEU A 273 12.92 15.29 -17.15
C LEU A 273 13.25 14.42 -15.94
N LEU A 274 14.53 14.21 -15.64
CA LEU A 274 14.98 13.42 -14.49
C LEU A 274 14.50 14.04 -13.17
N GLN A 275 14.56 15.37 -13.04
CA GLN A 275 14.06 16.07 -11.87
C GLN A 275 12.55 15.88 -11.70
N ALA A 276 11.77 15.97 -12.78
CA ALA A 276 10.32 15.76 -12.74
C ALA A 276 9.95 14.30 -12.38
N LEU A 277 10.75 13.33 -12.83
CA LEU A 277 10.53 11.91 -12.52
C LEU A 277 10.88 11.56 -11.09
N GLN A 278 11.78 12.29 -10.43
CA GLN A 278 12.26 11.97 -9.09
C GLN A 278 11.11 11.92 -8.06
N ASP A 279 10.09 12.76 -8.20
CA ASP A 279 8.90 12.77 -7.34
C ASP A 279 8.07 11.48 -7.45
N LEU A 280 8.21 10.75 -8.56
CA LEU A 280 7.50 9.49 -8.82
C LEU A 280 8.36 8.27 -8.49
N ARG A 281 9.60 8.45 -8.05
CA ARG A 281 10.55 7.34 -7.88
C ARG A 281 10.03 6.33 -6.87
N ILE A 282 9.97 5.06 -7.29
CA ILE A 282 9.65 3.95 -6.40
C ILE A 282 10.89 3.67 -5.55
N LEU A 283 10.70 3.56 -4.24
CA LEU A 283 11.81 3.24 -3.35
C LEU A 283 12.12 1.74 -3.47
N PRO A 284 13.37 1.36 -3.82
CA PRO A 284 13.76 -0.04 -3.75
C PRO A 284 13.72 -0.53 -2.31
N TRP A 285 13.55 -1.83 -2.13
CA TRP A 285 13.60 -2.43 -0.80
C TRP A 285 15.00 -2.20 -0.21
N PRO A 286 15.15 -1.44 0.89
CA PRO A 286 16.46 -0.98 1.33
C PRO A 286 17.15 -1.95 2.29
N TYR A 287 16.53 -3.10 2.59
CA TYR A 287 17.00 -4.07 3.56
C TYR A 287 17.47 -5.36 2.89
N ALA A 288 18.50 -6.00 3.45
CA ALA A 288 19.01 -7.28 2.96
C ALA A 288 18.03 -8.46 3.15
N GLY A 289 16.94 -8.26 3.89
CA GLY A 289 15.96 -9.28 4.17
C GLY A 289 14.69 -8.74 4.81
N PRO A 290 13.87 -9.63 5.39
CA PRO A 290 12.57 -9.29 5.97
C PRO A 290 12.72 -8.43 7.22
N MET A 291 11.82 -7.46 7.34
CA MET A 291 11.72 -6.53 8.47
C MET A 291 10.40 -6.72 9.21
N GLY A 292 10.43 -6.56 10.53
CA GLY A 292 9.24 -6.46 11.36
C GLY A 292 8.90 -4.99 11.61
N ILE A 293 7.67 -4.59 11.34
CA ILE A 293 7.09 -3.34 11.83
C ILE A 293 6.44 -3.65 13.18
N ILE A 294 6.90 -3.00 14.24
CA ILE A 294 6.25 -3.11 15.55
C ILE A 294 5.07 -2.14 15.59
N GLU A 295 3.89 -2.68 15.89
CA GLU A 295 2.70 -1.89 16.19
C GLU A 295 2.22 -2.24 17.61
N GLN A 296 1.92 -1.22 18.41
CA GLN A 296 1.41 -1.35 19.76
C GLN A 296 0.10 -0.56 19.91
N GLY A 297 -0.88 -1.16 20.56
CA GLY A 297 -2.12 -0.48 20.94
C GLY A 297 -2.94 -1.32 21.93
N ASP A 298 -3.67 -0.65 22.82
CA ASP A 298 -4.46 -1.27 23.90
C ASP A 298 -3.69 -2.29 24.75
N GLY A 299 -2.40 -2.03 25.01
CA GLY A 299 -1.51 -2.94 25.77
C GLY A 299 -1.13 -4.22 25.02
N TRP A 300 -1.42 -4.29 23.72
CA TRP A 300 -1.07 -5.40 22.84
C TRP A 300 -0.02 -4.97 21.82
N GLN A 301 1.02 -5.79 21.68
CA GLN A 301 2.05 -5.63 20.66
C GLN A 301 1.89 -6.70 19.57
N GLN A 302 1.96 -6.26 18.32
CA GLN A 302 2.07 -7.13 17.15
C GLN A 302 3.27 -6.72 16.29
N ILE A 303 3.87 -7.71 15.63
CA ILE A 303 4.98 -7.51 14.69
C ILE A 303 4.48 -7.88 13.29
N HIS A 304 4.41 -6.91 12.39
CA HIS A 304 4.02 -7.11 11.00
C HIS A 304 5.26 -7.37 10.14
N VAL A 305 5.38 -8.57 9.59
CA VAL A 305 6.53 -8.97 8.79
C VAL A 305 6.35 -8.53 7.34
N ILE A 306 7.31 -7.75 6.84
CA ILE A 306 7.34 -7.23 5.48
C ILE A 306 8.67 -7.58 4.83
N ASP A 307 8.62 -8.00 3.58
CA ASP A 307 9.80 -8.27 2.76
C ASP A 307 9.55 -7.83 1.32
N HIS A 308 10.50 -7.13 0.70
CA HIS A 308 10.35 -6.58 -0.65
C HIS A 308 9.01 -5.84 -0.84
N TRP A 309 8.64 -4.99 0.13
CA TRP A 309 7.36 -4.26 0.21
C TRP A 309 6.09 -5.13 0.24
N ARG A 310 6.24 -6.43 0.51
CA ARG A 310 5.17 -7.40 0.59
C ARG A 310 4.87 -7.76 2.04
N TYR A 311 3.60 -7.75 2.41
CA TYR A 311 3.17 -8.17 3.72
C TYR A 311 3.06 -9.71 3.83
N LEU A 312 3.90 -10.30 4.69
CA LEU A 312 3.97 -11.75 4.91
C LEU A 312 3.00 -12.23 6.00
N GLY A 313 2.69 -11.38 6.98
CA GLY A 313 1.77 -11.68 8.08
C GLY A 313 2.16 -10.98 9.37
N SER A 314 1.34 -11.16 10.41
CA SER A 314 1.62 -10.66 11.76
C SER A 314 2.08 -11.78 12.68
N LEU A 315 2.88 -11.41 13.67
CA LEU A 315 3.27 -12.24 14.80
C LEU A 315 2.89 -11.54 16.11
N ASP A 316 2.49 -12.33 17.10
CA ASP A 316 2.27 -11.87 18.46
C ASP A 316 2.47 -13.03 19.46
N ARG A 317 2.16 -12.79 20.75
CA ARG A 317 2.33 -13.79 21.82
C ARG A 317 1.56 -15.08 21.55
N GLN A 318 0.39 -15.00 20.90
CA GLN A 318 -0.48 -16.13 20.57
C GLN A 318 -0.17 -16.70 19.18
N GLN A 319 0.05 -15.84 18.19
CA GLN A 319 0.37 -16.20 16.81
C GLN A 319 1.88 -16.09 16.56
N ARG A 320 2.61 -17.16 16.87
CA ARG A 320 4.09 -17.21 16.79
C ARG A 320 4.63 -17.67 15.45
N GLN A 321 3.76 -18.03 14.51
CA GLN A 321 4.13 -18.48 13.18
C GLN A 321 3.39 -17.65 12.14
N LEU A 322 4.10 -17.33 11.06
CA LEU A 322 3.50 -16.70 9.90
C LEU A 322 2.50 -17.67 9.25
N PRO A 323 1.37 -17.18 8.74
CA PRO A 323 0.40 -18.02 8.05
C PRO A 323 1.06 -18.67 6.83
N ALA A 324 0.87 -19.98 6.68
CA ALA A 324 1.29 -20.70 5.48
C ALA A 324 0.48 -20.19 4.28
N ARG A 325 1.14 -19.51 3.34
CA ARG A 325 0.51 -19.02 2.11
C ARG A 325 1.07 -19.76 0.90
N PRO A 326 0.23 -20.12 -0.08
CA PRO A 326 0.71 -20.74 -1.31
C PRO A 326 1.65 -19.79 -2.05
N THR A 327 2.78 -20.29 -2.55
CA THR A 327 3.84 -19.50 -3.21
C THR A 327 3.31 -18.62 -4.34
N SER A 328 2.24 -19.03 -5.02
CA SER A 328 1.56 -18.27 -6.09
C SER A 328 0.87 -16.98 -5.62
N SER A 329 0.54 -16.88 -4.33
CA SER A 329 -0.02 -15.68 -3.69
C SER A 329 1.04 -14.66 -3.28
N LEU A 330 2.32 -15.05 -3.30
CA LEU A 330 3.48 -14.25 -2.91
C LEU A 330 4.28 -13.74 -4.12
N LYS A 331 3.75 -13.90 -5.33
CA LYS A 331 4.40 -13.56 -6.60
C LYS A 331 4.17 -12.09 -6.99
N GLY A 332 5.27 -11.36 -7.23
CA GLY A 332 5.28 -9.97 -7.68
C GLY A 332 5.23 -8.89 -6.60
N PHE A 333 5.23 -7.63 -7.05
CA PHE A 333 5.11 -6.44 -6.19
C PHE A 333 3.69 -6.30 -5.64
N ASP A 334 3.55 -6.14 -4.33
CA ASP A 334 2.25 -5.88 -3.69
C ASP A 334 2.01 -4.36 -3.58
N LEU A 335 1.33 -3.80 -4.58
CA LEU A 335 1.02 -2.38 -4.65
C LEU A 335 0.27 -1.87 -3.42
N GLU A 336 -0.68 -2.65 -2.92
CA GLU A 336 -1.52 -2.20 -1.80
C GLU A 336 -0.74 -2.24 -0.49
N SER A 337 0.07 -3.28 -0.26
CA SER A 337 1.01 -3.28 0.88
C SER A 337 2.02 -2.12 0.80
N TYR A 338 2.58 -1.85 -0.39
CA TYR A 338 3.49 -0.71 -0.57
C TYR A 338 2.82 0.61 -0.22
N LYS A 339 1.61 0.88 -0.72
CA LYS A 339 0.86 2.11 -0.42
C LYS A 339 0.58 2.29 1.07
N LEU A 340 0.27 1.21 1.77
CA LEU A 340 0.00 1.25 3.21
C LEU A 340 1.24 1.59 4.04
N VAL A 341 2.44 1.22 3.55
CA VAL A 341 3.68 1.26 4.34
C VAL A 341 4.59 2.42 3.94
N ILE A 342 4.62 2.81 2.65
CA ILE A 342 5.64 3.74 2.14
C ILE A 342 5.52 5.14 2.76
N GLN A 343 4.31 5.66 2.94
CA GLN A 343 4.13 6.99 3.52
C GLN A 343 4.59 7.04 4.99
N PRO A 344 4.10 6.19 5.91
CA PRO A 344 4.57 6.22 7.28
C PRO A 344 6.05 5.84 7.39
N TYR A 345 6.57 5.02 6.47
CA TYR A 345 8.00 4.74 6.37
C TYR A 345 8.83 6.01 6.07
N LEU A 346 8.46 6.77 5.04
CA LEU A 346 9.17 8.00 4.66
C LEU A 346 9.06 9.10 5.73
N LEU A 347 7.98 9.10 6.50
CA LEU A 347 7.77 10.02 7.62
C LEU A 347 8.49 9.57 8.91
N GLY A 348 9.15 8.41 8.93
CA GLY A 348 9.82 7.88 10.12
C GLY A 348 8.86 7.50 11.25
N GLN A 349 7.60 7.17 10.93
CA GLN A 349 6.55 6.83 11.88
C GLN A 349 6.49 5.32 12.21
N LEU A 350 7.31 4.51 11.56
CA LEU A 350 7.34 3.06 11.77
C LEU A 350 8.50 2.65 12.67
N GLU A 351 8.21 1.90 13.73
CA GLU A 351 9.26 1.20 14.48
C GLU A 351 9.65 -0.08 13.73
N LEU A 352 10.87 -0.12 13.19
CA LEU A 352 11.37 -1.24 12.41
C LEU A 352 12.36 -2.08 13.21
N ARG A 353 12.24 -3.41 13.11
CA ARG A 353 13.19 -4.39 13.64
C ARG A 353 13.66 -5.33 12.55
N VAL A 354 14.96 -5.54 12.50
CA VAL A 354 15.52 -6.64 11.71
C VAL A 354 15.08 -7.95 12.36
N LEU A 355 14.54 -8.86 11.57
CA LEU A 355 14.23 -10.21 12.05
C LEU A 355 15.49 -11.07 11.91
N PRO A 356 16.10 -11.55 13.02
CA PRO A 356 17.34 -12.31 12.94
C PRO A 356 17.14 -13.60 12.16
N ARG A 357 17.69 -13.64 10.94
CA ARG A 357 17.74 -14.79 10.01
C ARG A 357 16.48 -15.68 10.06
N LEU A 358 15.46 -15.30 9.30
CA LEU A 358 14.67 -16.31 8.60
C LEU A 358 15.69 -17.16 7.80
N PRO A 359 15.84 -18.47 8.05
CA PRO A 359 16.58 -19.33 7.15
C PRO A 359 15.77 -19.36 5.85
N LEU A 360 16.09 -18.44 4.96
CA LEU A 360 15.79 -18.57 3.55
C LEU A 360 16.86 -19.55 3.07
N ASN A 361 16.52 -20.84 3.04
CA ASN A 361 17.48 -21.90 2.72
C ASN A 361 18.26 -21.53 1.45
N GLN A 362 19.57 -21.44 1.64
CA GLN A 362 20.55 -21.64 0.58
C GLN A 362 20.58 -23.15 0.36
N ASP A 363 19.94 -23.61 -0.71
CA ASP A 363 20.29 -24.84 -1.41
C ASP A 363 20.04 -24.62 -2.91
#